data_AF-A0A2P6QAC0-F1
#
_entry.id   AF-A0A2P6QAC0-F1
#
_cell.length_a   1.000
_cell.length_b   1.000
_cell.length_c   1.000
_cell.angle_alpha   90.00
_cell.angle_beta   90.00
_cell.angle_gamma   90.00
#
_symmetry.space_group_name_H-M   'P 1'
#
loop_
_entity.id
_entity.type
_entity.pdbx_description
1 polymer ?
#
loop_
_entity_poly.entity_id
_entity_poly.type
_entity_poly.pdbx_seq_one_letter_code
_entity_poly.pdbx_strand_id
1 'polypeptide(L)'
;MVLKKSKMVKMVGFICPTDIGAIGCGNPIKCSRAIANGMRNAKRGHIFFLPYNSGHYLLHGSFEEKIGYRRVEGHCEQGIPEQQSSKDCSYFIMRYMKDIVEDKNLEFFSKWEKRGKAAYTQQHIDEVRNEWAKFVVKTYM
;
A
#
# COMPACT_ATOMS: atom_id res chain seq x y z
N MET A 1 1.68 -2.75 17.02
CA MET A 1 1.67 -1.97 15.77
C MET A 1 2.11 -0.54 16.03
N VAL A 2 3.14 -0.06 15.32
CA VAL A 2 3.77 1.26 15.51
C VAL A 2 2.76 2.40 15.36
N LEU A 3 1.92 2.37 14.31
CA LEU A 3 0.88 3.39 14.10
C LEU A 3 -0.11 3.56 15.26
N LYS A 4 -0.45 2.47 15.97
CA LYS A 4 -1.33 2.54 17.15
C LYS A 4 -0.66 3.31 18.30
N LYS A 5 0.62 3.02 18.54
CA LYS A 5 1.41 3.71 19.58
C LYS A 5 1.62 5.20 19.23
N SER A 6 1.84 5.49 17.95
CA SER A 6 2.05 6.86 17.46
C SER A 6 0.75 7.63 17.17
N LYS A 7 -0.43 7.08 17.50
CA LYS A 7 -1.76 7.68 17.21
C LYS A 7 -2.00 8.03 15.73
N MET A 8 -1.34 7.33 14.82
CA MET A 8 -1.37 7.60 13.37
C MET A 8 -2.22 6.61 12.56
N VAL A 9 -3.05 5.80 13.21
CA VAL A 9 -3.91 4.82 12.52
C VAL A 9 -4.82 5.49 11.48
N LYS A 10 -5.23 6.74 11.72
CA LYS A 10 -6.09 7.50 10.80
C LYS A 10 -5.35 8.05 9.56
N MET A 11 -4.01 7.99 9.55
CA MET A 11 -3.17 8.50 8.46
C MET A 11 -3.02 7.51 7.30
N VAL A 12 -3.37 6.23 7.51
CA VAL A 12 -3.21 5.18 6.51
C VAL A 12 -4.57 4.67 6.07
N GLY A 13 -4.83 4.73 4.76
CA GLY A 13 -6.02 4.18 4.12
C GLY A 13 -5.68 2.97 3.26
N PHE A 14 -6.54 1.96 3.28
CA PHE A 14 -6.47 0.81 2.39
C PHE A 14 -7.66 0.85 1.45
N ILE A 15 -7.41 0.72 0.14
CA ILE A 15 -8.46 0.61 -0.87
C ILE A 15 -8.56 -0.85 -1.30
N CYS A 16 -9.79 -1.36 -1.38
CA CYS A 16 -10.03 -2.76 -1.74
C CYS A 16 -9.63 -3.01 -3.21
N PRO A 17 -8.85 -4.06 -3.51
CA PRO A 17 -8.50 -4.40 -4.90
C PRO A 17 -9.72 -4.58 -5.80
N THR A 18 -10.85 -5.07 -5.29
CA THR A 18 -12.09 -5.27 -6.06
C THR A 18 -12.66 -3.94 -6.56
N ASP A 19 -12.50 -2.86 -5.81
CA ASP A 19 -13.04 -1.54 -6.14
C ASP A 19 -12.21 -0.83 -7.23
N ILE A 20 -10.95 -1.23 -7.40
CA ILE A 20 -9.97 -0.58 -8.29
C ILE A 20 -9.45 -1.48 -9.41
N GLY A 21 -9.71 -2.78 -9.33
CA GLY A 21 -9.27 -3.76 -10.31
C GLY A 21 -10.14 -3.78 -11.57
N ALA A 22 -9.52 -4.05 -12.72
CA ALA A 22 -10.21 -4.14 -14.01
C ALA A 22 -11.38 -5.14 -14.00
N ILE A 23 -11.18 -6.30 -13.35
CA ILE A 23 -12.20 -7.36 -13.24
C ILE A 23 -13.26 -7.00 -12.19
N GLY A 24 -12.85 -6.51 -11.02
CA GLY A 24 -13.76 -6.27 -9.90
C GLY A 24 -14.68 -5.06 -10.10
N CYS A 25 -14.17 -4.00 -10.72
CA CYS A 25 -14.91 -2.76 -10.86
C CYS A 25 -15.75 -2.70 -12.16
N GLY A 26 -15.34 -3.45 -13.18
CA GLY A 26 -16.04 -3.61 -14.46
C GLY A 26 -16.08 -2.36 -15.37
N ASN A 27 -15.80 -1.16 -14.85
CA ASN A 27 -15.73 0.08 -15.63
C ASN A 27 -14.72 1.08 -15.03
N PRO A 28 -13.81 1.68 -15.83
CA PRO A 28 -12.87 2.70 -15.38
C PRO A 28 -13.48 3.87 -14.59
N ILE A 29 -14.68 4.34 -14.96
CA ILE A 29 -15.37 5.45 -14.26
C ILE A 29 -15.73 5.05 -12.83
N LYS A 30 -16.14 3.79 -12.62
CA LYS A 30 -16.43 3.28 -11.28
C LYS A 30 -15.14 3.17 -10.46
N CYS A 31 -14.02 2.74 -11.05
CA CYS A 31 -12.71 2.68 -10.38
C CYS A 31 -12.30 4.08 -9.92
N SER A 32 -12.33 5.05 -10.83
CA SER A 32 -11.97 6.43 -10.52
C SER A 32 -12.84 7.02 -9.42
N ARG A 33 -14.15 6.72 -9.42
CA ARG A 33 -15.06 7.16 -8.34
C ARG A 33 -14.76 6.47 -7.01
N ALA A 34 -14.45 5.18 -7.01
CA ALA A 34 -14.09 4.46 -5.78
C ALA A 34 -12.82 5.03 -5.15
N ILE A 35 -11.79 5.30 -5.96
CA ILE A 35 -10.56 5.98 -5.53
C ILE A 35 -10.90 7.38 -4.98
N ALA A 36 -11.62 8.19 -5.75
CA ALA A 36 -11.98 9.55 -5.34
C ALA A 36 -12.80 9.58 -4.04
N ASN A 37 -13.71 8.61 -3.85
CA ASN A 37 -14.50 8.48 -2.62
C ASN A 37 -13.64 8.04 -1.44
N GLY A 38 -12.74 7.07 -1.63
CA GLY A 38 -11.78 6.64 -0.60
C GLY A 38 -10.86 7.77 -0.14
N MET A 39 -10.57 8.72 -1.03
CA MET A 39 -9.71 9.88 -0.76
C MET A 39 -10.47 11.15 -0.38
N ARG A 40 -11.81 11.12 -0.32
CA ARG A 40 -12.64 12.33 -0.12
C ARG A 40 -12.30 13.09 1.16
N ASN A 41 -11.98 12.36 2.22
CA ASN A 41 -11.63 12.88 3.54
C ASN A 41 -10.13 12.80 3.84
N ALA A 42 -9.29 12.65 2.81
CA ALA A 42 -7.85 12.63 2.96
C ALA A 42 -7.34 13.95 3.56
N LYS A 43 -6.45 13.86 4.56
CA LYS A 43 -5.72 15.01 5.09
C LYS A 43 -4.29 14.97 4.60
N ARG A 44 -3.60 16.12 4.65
CA ARG A 44 -2.18 16.22 4.30
C ARG A 44 -1.37 15.14 5.03
N GLY A 45 -0.58 14.39 4.28
CA GLY A 45 0.23 13.28 4.79
C GLY A 45 -0.52 11.96 4.94
N HIS A 46 -1.80 11.87 4.57
CA HIS A 46 -2.46 10.57 4.44
C HIS A 46 -1.80 9.74 3.34
N ILE A 47 -1.56 8.46 3.65
CA ILE A 47 -0.98 7.47 2.76
C ILE A 47 -2.10 6.51 2.38
N PHE A 48 -2.31 6.31 1.08
CA PHE A 48 -3.24 5.32 0.58
C PHE A 48 -2.48 4.17 -0.08
N PHE A 49 -2.86 2.96 0.29
CA PHE A 49 -2.41 1.74 -0.38
C PHE A 49 -3.45 1.31 -1.42
N LEU A 50 -3.04 1.31 -2.68
CA LEU A 50 -3.85 0.90 -3.82
C LEU A 50 -3.22 -0.35 -4.45
N PRO A 51 -3.59 -1.56 -3.97
CA PRO A 51 -3.15 -2.81 -4.59
C PRO A 51 -3.78 -2.92 -5.99
N TYR A 52 -3.04 -2.52 -7.02
CA TYR A 52 -3.54 -2.43 -8.39
C TYR A 52 -3.09 -3.64 -9.21
N ASN A 53 -4.03 -4.56 -9.46
CA ASN A 53 -3.73 -5.76 -10.21
C ASN A 53 -3.93 -5.55 -11.74
N SER A 54 -3.00 -4.83 -12.38
CA SER A 54 -2.75 -4.95 -13.83
C SER A 54 -1.65 -5.95 -14.14
N GLY A 55 -1.40 -6.88 -13.21
CA GLY A 55 -0.39 -7.91 -13.37
C GLY A 55 1.01 -7.56 -12.86
N HIS A 56 1.20 -6.68 -11.85
CA HIS A 56 2.34 -6.73 -10.87
C HIS A 56 2.53 -5.52 -9.90
N TYR A 57 1.68 -4.49 -9.82
CA TYR A 57 2.06 -3.23 -9.15
C TYR A 57 1.27 -2.87 -7.88
N LEU A 58 1.95 -2.24 -6.93
CA LEU A 58 1.35 -1.44 -5.86
C LEU A 58 1.55 0.03 -6.20
N LEU A 59 0.46 0.80 -6.21
CA LEU A 59 0.56 2.26 -6.20
C LEU A 59 0.41 2.72 -4.75
N HIS A 60 1.42 3.40 -4.23
CA HIS A 60 1.28 4.19 -3.02
C HIS A 60 1.21 5.66 -3.42
N GLY A 61 0.17 6.34 -2.96
CA GLY A 61 -0.04 7.76 -3.20
C GLY A 61 -0.10 8.46 -1.86
N SER A 62 0.64 9.54 -1.73
CA SER A 62 0.50 10.43 -0.59
C SER A 62 -0.31 11.65 -0.99
N PHE A 63 -1.19 12.07 -0.10
CA PHE A 63 -2.02 13.25 -0.35
C PHE A 63 -1.28 14.54 0.04
N GLU A 64 -1.02 15.38 -0.95
CA GLU A 64 -0.60 16.77 -0.76
C GLU A 64 -1.69 17.74 -1.24
N GLU A 65 -1.98 18.74 -0.43
CA GLU A 65 -2.87 19.85 -0.81
C GLU A 65 -2.01 21.01 -1.31
N LYS A 66 -2.01 21.24 -2.63
CA LYS A 66 -1.36 22.40 -3.26
C LYS A 66 -2.45 23.26 -3.90
N ILE A 67 -2.57 24.53 -3.47
CA ILE A 67 -3.33 25.60 -4.13
C ILE A 67 -4.74 25.17 -4.63
N GLY A 68 -5.58 24.66 -3.71
CA GLY A 68 -6.99 24.33 -4.00
C GLY A 68 -7.22 23.10 -4.89
N TYR A 69 -6.16 22.45 -5.37
CA TYR A 69 -6.22 21.24 -6.19
C TYR A 69 -5.75 20.01 -5.41
N ARG A 70 -6.57 18.95 -5.43
CA ARG A 70 -6.20 17.64 -4.87
C ARG A 70 -5.42 16.85 -5.92
N ARG A 71 -4.11 16.70 -5.73
CA ARG A 71 -3.23 15.93 -6.62
C ARG A 71 -2.77 14.66 -5.90
N VAL A 72 -2.85 13.53 -6.59
CA VAL A 72 -2.16 12.30 -6.18
C VAL A 72 -0.84 12.30 -6.91
N GLU A 73 0.27 12.51 -6.19
CA GLU A 73 1.59 12.27 -6.76
C GLU A 73 1.82 10.75 -6.70
N GLY A 74 1.79 10.11 -7.88
CA GLY A 74 2.16 8.72 -8.03
C GLY A 74 3.69 8.66 -8.03
N HIS A 75 4.29 8.15 -6.97
CA HIS A 75 5.71 7.85 -6.95
C HIS A 75 5.88 6.41 -7.43
N CYS A 76 6.45 6.24 -8.62
CA CYS A 76 6.76 4.93 -9.16
C CYS A 76 8.23 4.91 -9.62
N GLU A 77 8.87 3.76 -9.43
CA GLU A 77 10.05 3.26 -10.15
C GLU A 77 11.42 3.23 -9.44
N GLN A 78 11.75 4.07 -8.45
CA GLN A 78 13.15 4.11 -7.95
C GLN A 78 13.40 3.49 -6.55
N GLY A 79 12.37 3.37 -5.71
CA GLY A 79 12.51 2.88 -4.32
C GLY A 79 11.76 1.58 -3.99
N ILE A 80 11.03 0.99 -4.94
CA ILE A 80 10.27 -0.24 -4.70
C ILE A 80 11.19 -1.45 -4.91
N PRO A 81 11.32 -2.36 -3.93
CA PRO A 81 12.06 -3.61 -4.09
C PRO A 81 11.65 -4.38 -5.36
N GLU A 82 12.61 -5.01 -6.03
CA GLU A 82 12.27 -5.88 -7.15
C GLU A 82 11.67 -7.18 -6.65
N GLN A 83 10.60 -7.62 -7.30
CA GLN A 83 9.96 -8.91 -7.01
C GLN A 83 10.66 -10.01 -7.81
N GLN A 84 11.17 -11.04 -7.12
CA GLN A 84 11.97 -12.10 -7.74
C GLN A 84 11.15 -13.26 -8.35
N SER A 85 9.85 -13.35 -8.05
CA SER A 85 8.98 -14.47 -8.45
C SER A 85 7.59 -13.98 -8.75
N SER A 86 6.97 -14.39 -9.86
CA SER A 86 5.58 -14.02 -10.22
C SER A 86 4.50 -14.67 -9.34
N LYS A 87 4.87 -15.64 -8.49
CA LYS A 87 3.92 -16.42 -7.68
C LYS A 87 3.63 -15.81 -6.31
N ASP A 88 4.44 -14.84 -5.88
CA ASP A 88 4.40 -14.26 -4.53
C ASP A 88 4.08 -12.77 -4.51
N CYS A 89 3.50 -12.24 -5.60
CA CYS A 89 3.18 -10.82 -5.76
C CYS A 89 2.29 -10.28 -4.64
N SER A 90 1.32 -11.06 -4.18
CA SER A 90 0.42 -10.67 -3.09
C SER A 90 1.15 -10.54 -1.76
N TYR A 91 2.03 -11.49 -1.42
CA TYR A 91 2.84 -11.45 -0.21
C TYR A 91 3.91 -10.36 -0.26
N PHE A 92 4.48 -10.10 -1.44
CA PHE A 92 5.39 -8.98 -1.67
C PHE A 92 4.69 -7.65 -1.34
N ILE A 93 3.48 -7.44 -1.87
CA ILE A 93 2.68 -6.22 -1.60
C ILE A 93 2.38 -6.10 -0.10
N MET A 94 1.96 -7.20 0.54
CA MET A 94 1.70 -7.22 1.98
C MET A 94 2.97 -6.90 2.80
N ARG A 95 4.13 -7.42 2.39
CA ARG A 95 5.42 -7.12 3.06
C ARG A 95 5.77 -5.64 2.93
N TYR A 96 5.61 -5.08 1.74
CA TYR A 96 5.87 -3.67 1.49
C TYR A 96 4.96 -2.76 2.31
N MET A 97 3.65 -3.06 2.35
CA MET A 97 2.69 -2.35 3.21
C MET A 97 3.07 -2.46 4.69
N LYS A 98 3.50 -3.65 5.14
CA LYS A 98 3.93 -3.88 6.53
C LYS A 98 5.13 -3.03 6.90
N ASP A 99 6.18 -3.01 6.07
CA ASP A 99 7.37 -2.23 6.40
C ASP A 99 7.06 -0.72 6.51
N ILE A 100 6.16 -0.18 5.67
CA ILE A 100 5.72 1.21 5.77
C ILE A 100 4.96 1.43 7.09
N VAL A 101 3.97 0.60 7.40
CA VAL A 101 3.16 0.71 8.63
C VAL A 101 4.00 0.56 9.91
N GLU A 102 5.11 -0.18 9.84
CA GLU A 102 6.02 -0.42 10.96
C GLU A 102 7.22 0.53 11.01
N ASP A 103 7.37 1.44 10.05
CA ASP A 103 8.44 2.44 10.09
C ASP A 103 8.28 3.32 11.32
N LYS A 104 9.36 3.43 12.12
CA LYS A 104 9.39 4.23 13.34
C LYS A 104 9.77 5.67 13.09
N ASN A 105 10.42 5.97 11.96
CA ASN A 105 10.96 7.29 11.68
C ASN A 105 9.90 8.23 11.09
N LEU A 106 8.80 7.67 10.54
CA LEU A 106 7.67 8.43 9.97
C LEU A 106 8.04 9.43 8.86
N GLU A 107 9.29 9.40 8.39
CA GLU A 107 9.82 10.14 7.24
C GLU A 107 9.44 9.43 5.94
N PHE A 108 8.13 9.19 5.77
CA PHE A 108 7.59 8.33 4.72
C PHE A 108 8.04 8.76 3.33
N PHE A 109 8.02 10.05 3.03
CA PHE A 109 8.34 10.54 1.69
C PHE A 109 9.82 10.43 1.36
N SER A 110 10.70 11.00 2.20
CA SER A 110 12.13 11.09 1.91
C SER A 110 12.85 9.74 1.94
N LYS A 111 12.41 8.83 2.81
CA LYS A 111 13.07 7.53 3.02
C LYS A 111 12.62 6.47 2.02
N TRP A 112 11.33 6.43 1.69
CA TRP A 112 10.77 5.39 0.84
C TRP A 112 10.94 5.66 -0.65
N GLU A 113 11.05 6.94 -1.03
CA GLU A 113 11.46 7.34 -2.38
C GLU A 113 12.91 6.89 -2.69
N LYS A 114 13.77 6.80 -1.66
CA LYS A 114 15.22 6.52 -1.77
C LYS A 114 15.64 5.13 -1.30
N ARG A 115 14.70 4.21 -1.02
CA ARG A 115 15.00 2.92 -0.35
C ARG A 115 15.96 2.02 -1.15
N GLY A 116 16.19 2.31 -2.43
CA GLY A 116 17.10 1.56 -3.30
C GLY A 116 16.56 0.18 -3.65
N LYS A 117 17.17 -0.47 -4.65
CA LYS A 117 16.71 -1.74 -5.26
C LYS A 117 16.89 -3.00 -4.39
N ALA A 118 16.86 -2.88 -3.07
CA ALA A 118 17.04 -4.05 -2.19
C ALA A 118 15.82 -4.99 -2.33
N ALA A 119 16.01 -6.17 -2.91
CA ALA A 119 14.95 -7.16 -3.11
C ALA A 119 14.55 -7.85 -1.80
N TYR A 120 13.27 -8.24 -1.67
CA TYR A 120 12.85 -9.08 -0.57
C TYR A 120 13.32 -10.52 -0.80
N THR A 121 13.94 -11.11 0.22
CA THR A 121 14.27 -12.54 0.27
C THR A 121 13.02 -13.37 0.54
N GLN A 122 13.09 -14.67 0.24
CA GLN A 122 12.02 -15.61 0.57
C GLN A 122 11.67 -15.61 2.07
N GLN A 123 12.66 -15.40 2.95
CA GLN A 123 12.45 -15.29 4.39
C GLN A 123 11.49 -14.14 4.74
N HIS A 124 11.67 -12.95 4.13
CA HIS A 124 10.76 -11.82 4.36
C HIS A 124 9.33 -12.13 3.91
N ILE A 125 9.18 -12.91 2.83
CA ILE A 125 7.88 -13.35 2.30
C ILE A 125 7.24 -14.38 3.25
N ASP A 126 8.02 -15.36 3.73
CA ASP A 126 7.54 -16.41 4.62
C ASP A 126 7.13 -15.87 6.00
N GLU A 127 7.78 -14.82 6.49
CA GLU A 127 7.36 -14.10 7.71
C GLU A 127 5.92 -13.60 7.58
N VAL A 128 5.59 -12.92 6.48
CA VAL A 128 4.24 -12.38 6.23
C VAL A 128 3.25 -13.53 6.03
N ARG A 129 3.63 -14.56 5.28
CA ARG A 129 2.82 -15.76 5.06
C ARG A 129 2.43 -16.44 6.37
N ASN A 130 3.40 -16.62 7.26
CA ASN A 130 3.20 -17.26 8.57
C ASN A 130 2.34 -16.41 9.51
N GLU A 131 2.55 -15.10 9.55
CA GLU A 131 1.71 -14.20 10.34
C GLU A 131 0.26 -14.18 9.85
N TRP A 132 0.06 -14.15 8.54
CA TRP A 132 -1.27 -14.19 7.95
C TRP A 132 -1.97 -15.52 8.22
N ALA A 133 -1.27 -16.65 8.05
CA ALA A 133 -1.80 -17.97 8.38
C ALA A 133 -2.25 -18.05 9.85
N LYS A 134 -1.41 -17.58 10.77
CA LYS A 134 -1.77 -17.53 12.22
C LYS A 134 -3.00 -16.67 12.47
N PHE A 135 -3.11 -15.53 11.79
CA PHE A 135 -4.28 -14.66 11.91
C PHE A 135 -5.56 -15.33 11.40
N VAL A 136 -5.50 -15.96 10.21
CA VAL A 136 -6.65 -16.63 9.60
C VAL A 136 -7.12 -17.79 10.47
N VAL A 137 -6.20 -18.66 10.90
CA VAL A 137 -6.52 -19.78 11.79
C VAL A 137 -7.17 -19.27 13.07
N LYS A 138 -6.60 -18.24 13.71
CA LYS A 138 -7.16 -17.69 14.95
C LYS A 138 -8.55 -17.06 14.78
N THR A 139 -8.86 -16.52 13.60
CA THR A 139 -10.05 -15.68 13.38
C THR A 139 -11.22 -16.48 12.80
N TYR A 140 -10.92 -17.50 11.99
CA TYR A 140 -11.92 -18.17 11.15
C TYR A 140 -11.93 -19.70 11.30
N MET A 141 -11.06 -20.29 12.12
CA MET A 141 -11.05 -21.71 12.45
C MET A 141 -11.24 -21.89 13.96
#